data_AF-A0A1H0M9J1-F1
#
_entry.id   AF-A0A1H0M9J1-F1
#
_cell.length_a   1.000
_cell.length_b   1.000
_cell.length_c   1.000
_cell.angle_alpha   90.00
_cell.angle_beta   90.00
_cell.angle_gamma   90.00
#
_symmetry.space_group_name_H-M   'P 1'
#
loop_
_entity.id
_entity.type
_entity.pdbx_description
1 polymer ?
#
loop_
_entity_poly.entity_id
_entity_poly.type
_entity_poly.pdbx_seq_one_letter_code
_entity_poly.pdbx_strand_id
1 'polypeptide(L)'
;MKIGTLSSTLALVAASFSAHTFAQTIEPASLPTEVEQLRRNASQGDYNAQRNLAYTYATGQGLDGKKAPKAACAWYLAIPYLNPKKFHAGDSGNVSLYCQKLSPTDFDEALSYSVALVGKTKK
;
A
#
# COMPACT_ATOMS: atom_id res chain seq x y z
N MET A 1 -2.73 34.78 53.50
CA MET A 1 -3.48 35.01 52.24
C MET A 1 -2.52 35.44 51.15
N LYS A 2 -2.15 34.52 50.25
CA LYS A 2 -1.78 34.77 48.85
C LYS A 2 -1.82 33.42 48.14
N ILE A 3 -2.65 33.38 47.12
CA ILE A 3 -3.07 32.22 46.33
C ILE A 3 -2.29 32.30 45.02
N GLY A 4 -1.89 31.17 44.46
CA GLY A 4 -1.42 31.05 43.07
C GLY A 4 -0.11 30.27 42.97
N THR A 5 0.08 29.32 42.07
CA THR A 5 -0.74 28.79 40.98
C THR A 5 -0.16 27.42 40.66
N LEU A 6 -0.99 26.37 40.61
CA LEU A 6 -0.59 25.04 40.12
C LEU A 6 -0.38 25.13 38.60
N SER A 7 0.87 25.02 38.16
CA SER A 7 1.19 24.89 36.73
C SER A 7 1.04 23.42 36.35
N SER A 8 -0.13 23.06 35.81
CA SER A 8 -0.37 21.74 35.21
C SER A 8 0.30 21.70 33.83
N THR A 9 1.45 21.06 33.73
CA THR A 9 2.03 20.71 32.43
C THR A 9 1.25 19.54 31.82
N LEU A 10 0.28 19.87 30.98
CA LEU A 10 -0.35 18.89 30.09
C LEU A 10 0.68 18.55 28.99
N ALA A 11 1.38 17.43 29.12
CA ALA A 11 2.23 16.92 28.06
C ALA A 11 1.36 16.43 26.91
N LEU A 12 1.24 17.22 25.84
CA LEU A 12 0.76 16.71 24.56
C LEU A 12 1.79 15.68 24.06
N VAL A 13 1.45 14.40 24.17
CA VAL A 13 2.13 13.36 23.38
C VAL A 13 1.66 13.54 21.94
N ALA A 14 2.36 14.40 21.20
CA ALA A 14 2.27 14.39 19.74
C ALA A 14 2.86 13.05 19.30
N ALA A 15 2.00 12.06 19.11
CA ALA A 15 2.40 10.80 18.48
C ALA A 15 2.90 11.14 17.08
N SER A 16 4.22 11.18 16.92
CA SER A 16 4.88 11.29 15.64
C SER A 16 4.50 10.06 14.81
N PHE A 17 3.42 10.14 14.04
CA PHE A 17 3.05 9.13 13.06
C PHE A 17 4.12 9.12 11.97
N SER A 18 5.18 8.35 12.21
CA SER A 18 6.24 8.13 11.25
C SER A 18 5.63 7.45 10.02
N ALA A 19 6.01 7.85 8.80
CA ALA A 19 5.56 7.22 7.54
C ALA A 19 5.73 5.69 7.48
N HIS A 20 6.52 5.12 8.41
CA HIS A 20 6.66 3.69 8.63
C HIS A 20 5.35 2.99 9.03
N THR A 21 4.48 3.61 9.85
CA THR A 21 3.25 2.96 10.31
C THR A 21 2.17 2.91 9.23
N PHE A 22 2.17 3.85 8.28
CA PHE A 22 1.18 3.92 7.20
C PHE A 22 1.37 2.80 6.15
N ALA A 23 2.60 2.39 5.87
CA ALA A 23 2.88 1.31 4.92
C ALA A 23 2.46 -0.07 5.44
N GLN A 24 2.47 -0.27 6.76
CA GLN A 24 2.09 -1.54 7.40
C GLN A 24 0.57 -1.76 7.47
N THR A 25 -0.26 -0.74 7.19
CA THR A 25 -1.71 -0.85 7.25
C THR A 25 -2.39 -1.14 5.91
N ILE A 26 -1.68 -1.00 4.79
CA ILE A 26 -2.26 -1.17 3.45
C ILE A 26 -2.21 -2.64 2.99
N GLU A 27 -1.08 -3.31 3.16
CA GLU A 27 -0.95 -4.74 2.86
C GLU A 27 -1.39 -5.60 4.05
N PRO A 28 -1.83 -6.86 3.83
CA PRO A 28 -2.07 -7.80 4.91
C PRO A 28 -0.83 -7.96 5.80
N ALA A 29 -1.02 -7.90 7.12
CA ALA A 29 0.08 -7.98 8.09
C ALA A 29 0.84 -9.33 8.04
N SER A 30 0.19 -10.38 7.55
CA SER A 30 0.78 -11.71 7.35
C SER A 30 0.32 -12.28 6.01
N LEU A 31 1.27 -12.80 5.24
CA LEU A 31 1.01 -13.46 3.96
C LEU A 31 1.37 -14.95 4.05
N PRO A 32 0.62 -15.84 3.41
CA PRO A 32 1.07 -17.20 3.15
C PRO A 32 2.40 -17.19 2.39
N THR A 33 3.22 -18.23 2.58
CA THR A 33 4.59 -18.30 2.07
C THR A 33 4.70 -17.99 0.57
N GLU A 34 3.76 -18.50 -0.23
CA GLU A 34 3.73 -18.27 -1.67
C GLU A 34 3.48 -16.80 -2.01
N VAL A 35 2.53 -16.15 -1.31
CA VAL A 35 2.22 -14.74 -1.53
C VAL A 35 3.34 -13.84 -1.01
N GLU A 36 4.00 -14.21 0.08
CA GLU A 36 5.17 -13.48 0.56
C GLU A 36 6.34 -13.57 -0.45
N GLN A 37 6.59 -14.73 -1.06
CA GLN A 37 7.59 -14.83 -2.13
C GLN A 37 7.23 -13.97 -3.34
N LEU A 38 5.94 -13.95 -3.71
CA LEU A 38 5.44 -13.10 -4.78
C LEU A 38 5.68 -11.62 -4.45
N ARG A 39 5.41 -11.23 -3.21
CA ARG A 39 5.63 -9.87 -2.69
C ARG A 39 7.10 -9.48 -2.68
N ARG A 40 8.01 -10.40 -2.36
CA ARG A 40 9.46 -10.19 -2.49
C ARG A 40 9.88 -9.92 -3.93
N ASN A 41 9.44 -10.76 -4.87
CA ASN A 41 9.78 -10.59 -6.30
C ASN A 41 9.23 -9.28 -6.85
N ALA A 42 7.97 -8.94 -6.51
CA ALA A 42 7.34 -7.69 -6.92
C ALA A 42 8.12 -6.46 -6.44
N SER A 43 8.63 -6.53 -5.19
CA SER A 43 9.46 -5.49 -4.56
C SER A 43 10.86 -5.36 -5.18
N GLN A 44 11.32 -6.36 -5.95
CA GLN A 44 12.56 -6.31 -6.73
C GLN A 44 12.33 -5.83 -8.17
N GLY A 45 11.10 -5.42 -8.50
CA GLY A 45 10.77 -4.89 -9.82
C GLY A 45 10.23 -5.92 -10.80
N ASP A 46 10.03 -7.18 -10.39
CA ASP A 46 9.46 -8.20 -11.28
C ASP A 46 8.04 -7.82 -11.69
N TYR A 47 7.90 -7.46 -12.98
CA TYR A 47 6.66 -7.04 -13.61
C TYR A 47 5.52 -8.06 -13.45
N ASN A 48 5.80 -9.35 -13.62
CA ASN A 48 4.78 -10.38 -13.52
C ASN A 48 4.37 -10.59 -12.07
N ALA A 49 5.34 -10.55 -11.14
CA ALA A 49 5.04 -10.62 -9.72
C ALA A 49 4.20 -9.44 -9.24
N GLN A 50 4.45 -8.22 -9.72
CA GLN A 50 3.63 -7.04 -9.41
C GLN A 50 2.18 -7.22 -9.84
N ARG A 51 1.95 -7.70 -11.08
CA ARG A 51 0.59 -7.97 -11.58
C ARG A 51 -0.11 -9.07 -10.79
N ASN A 52 0.59 -10.17 -10.55
CA ASN A 52 0.04 -11.32 -9.84
C ASN A 52 -0.27 -10.98 -8.38
N LEU A 53 0.60 -10.23 -7.70
CA LEU A 53 0.37 -9.81 -6.32
C LEU A 53 -0.83 -8.86 -6.23
N ALA A 54 -0.92 -7.89 -7.14
CA ALA A 54 -2.06 -6.99 -7.20
C ALA A 54 -3.37 -7.75 -7.43
N TYR A 55 -3.37 -8.76 -8.30
CA TYR A 55 -4.50 -9.65 -8.51
C TYR A 55 -4.85 -10.49 -7.27
N THR A 56 -3.86 -11.07 -6.60
CA THR A 56 -4.02 -11.81 -5.34
C THR A 56 -4.68 -10.92 -4.28
N TYR A 57 -4.22 -9.69 -4.10
CA TYR A 57 -4.84 -8.74 -3.18
C TYR A 57 -6.26 -8.34 -3.59
N ALA A 58 -6.52 -8.16 -4.90
CA ALA A 58 -7.84 -7.75 -5.38
C ALA A 58 -8.90 -8.85 -5.19
N THR A 59 -8.49 -10.11 -5.36
CA THR A 59 -9.39 -11.26 -5.38
C THR A 59 -9.42 -12.03 -4.06
N GLY A 60 -8.37 -11.94 -3.26
CA GLY A 60 -8.14 -12.78 -2.08
C GLY A 60 -7.66 -14.19 -2.44
N GLN A 61 -7.31 -14.44 -3.71
CA GLN A 61 -6.80 -15.74 -4.15
C GLN A 61 -5.41 -16.00 -3.56
N GLY A 62 -5.28 -17.09 -2.79
CA GLY A 62 -4.08 -17.37 -2.01
C GLY A 62 -4.00 -16.60 -0.69
N LEU A 63 -5.10 -15.95 -0.27
CA LEU A 63 -5.22 -15.21 1.00
C LEU A 63 -6.47 -15.62 1.79
N ASP A 64 -6.90 -16.88 1.68
CA ASP A 64 -8.13 -17.39 2.31
C ASP A 64 -9.38 -16.52 2.01
N GLY A 65 -9.43 -15.92 0.82
CA GLY A 65 -10.51 -15.03 0.39
C GLY A 65 -10.45 -13.61 0.98
N LYS A 66 -9.47 -13.30 1.84
CA LYS A 66 -9.29 -11.96 2.41
C LYS A 66 -8.70 -11.01 1.36
N LYS A 67 -9.52 -10.07 0.89
CA LYS A 67 -9.13 -9.06 -0.09
C LYS A 67 -8.43 -7.88 0.58
N ALA A 68 -7.51 -7.26 -0.15
CA ALA A 68 -6.82 -6.02 0.21
C ALA A 68 -6.89 -5.04 -0.97
N PRO A 69 -8.06 -4.41 -1.23
CA PRO A 69 -8.29 -3.66 -2.47
C PRO A 69 -7.40 -2.40 -2.58
N LYS A 70 -7.01 -1.78 -1.46
CA LYS A 70 -6.04 -0.68 -1.45
C LYS A 70 -4.65 -1.13 -1.89
N ALA A 71 -4.14 -2.23 -1.33
CA ALA A 71 -2.87 -2.81 -1.74
C ALA A 71 -2.90 -3.21 -3.22
N ALA A 72 -3.99 -3.82 -3.68
CA ALA A 72 -4.16 -4.17 -5.09
C ALA A 72 -4.05 -2.96 -6.00
N CYS A 73 -4.81 -1.90 -5.71
CA CYS A 73 -4.76 -0.66 -6.49
C CYS A 73 -3.35 -0.05 -6.47
N ALA A 74 -2.71 0.02 -5.31
CA ALA A 74 -1.37 0.58 -5.17
C ALA A 74 -0.32 -0.14 -6.02
N TRP A 75 -0.33 -1.48 -6.02
CA TRP A 75 0.58 -2.26 -6.85
C TRP A 75 0.31 -2.07 -8.35
N TYR A 76 -0.96 -2.03 -8.78
CA TYR A 76 -1.27 -1.70 -10.18
C TYR A 76 -0.82 -0.30 -10.58
N LEU A 77 -1.02 0.71 -9.72
CA LEU A 77 -0.60 2.09 -9.95
C LEU A 77 0.93 2.23 -10.04
N ALA A 78 1.70 1.37 -9.35
CA ALA A 78 3.16 1.41 -9.38
C ALA A 78 3.77 0.86 -10.68
N ILE A 79 3.08 -0.06 -11.38
CA ILE A 79 3.58 -0.73 -12.60
C ILE A 79 4.08 0.25 -13.67
N PRO A 80 3.33 1.27 -14.13
CA PRO A 80 3.81 2.16 -15.19
C PRO A 80 5.11 2.90 -14.82
N TYR A 81 5.38 3.11 -13.54
CA TYR A 81 6.59 3.80 -13.07
C TYR A 81 7.78 2.87 -12.85
N LEU A 82 7.53 1.61 -12.50
CA LEU A 82 8.55 0.58 -12.28
C LEU A 82 8.91 -0.15 -13.58
N ASN A 83 7.93 -0.32 -14.46
CA ASN A 83 8.00 -1.16 -15.65
C ASN A 83 7.43 -0.46 -16.91
N PRO A 84 7.86 0.78 -17.25
CA PRO A 84 7.26 1.58 -18.31
C PRO A 84 7.30 0.92 -19.70
N LYS A 85 8.33 0.10 -19.99
CA LYS A 85 8.46 -0.61 -21.27
C LYS A 85 7.53 -1.82 -21.41
N LYS A 86 7.03 -2.36 -20.29
CA LYS A 86 6.15 -3.54 -20.27
C LYS A 86 4.68 -3.17 -20.03
N PHE A 87 4.44 -2.02 -19.41
CA PHE A 87 3.10 -1.50 -19.16
C PHE A 87 2.31 -1.36 -20.47
N HIS A 88 1.08 -1.87 -20.47
CA HIS A 88 0.22 -1.88 -21.65
C HIS A 88 -1.26 -1.76 -21.27
N ALA A 89 -2.15 -1.73 -22.27
CA ALA A 89 -3.59 -1.52 -22.09
C ALA A 89 -4.27 -2.47 -21.08
N GLY A 90 -3.77 -3.71 -20.95
CA GLY A 90 -4.28 -4.65 -19.94
C GLY A 90 -4.04 -4.19 -18.50
N ASP A 91 -2.95 -3.47 -18.23
CA ASP A 91 -2.63 -2.97 -16.88
C ASP A 91 -3.46 -1.73 -16.57
N SER A 92 -3.64 -0.83 -17.53
CA SER A 92 -4.59 0.27 -17.37
C SER A 92 -6.02 -0.24 -17.14
N GLY A 93 -6.41 -1.33 -17.82
CA GLY A 93 -7.69 -2.00 -17.59
C GLY A 93 -7.83 -2.53 -16.16
N ASN A 94 -6.76 -3.11 -15.61
CA ASN A 94 -6.74 -3.54 -14.21
C ASN A 94 -6.81 -2.36 -13.23
N VAL A 95 -6.08 -1.26 -13.51
CA VAL A 95 -6.19 -0.03 -12.71
C VAL A 95 -7.64 0.46 -12.69
N SER A 96 -8.29 0.61 -13.84
CA SER A 96 -9.70 1.00 -13.89
C SER A 96 -10.57 0.00 -13.11
N LEU A 97 -10.48 -1.30 -13.41
CA LEU A 97 -11.33 -2.32 -12.82
C LEU A 97 -11.26 -2.37 -11.29
N TYR A 98 -10.07 -2.20 -10.70
CA TYR A 98 -9.85 -2.38 -9.27
C TYR A 98 -9.81 -1.07 -8.49
N CYS A 99 -9.16 -0.02 -9.02
CA CYS A 99 -9.05 1.27 -8.33
C CYS A 99 -10.36 2.07 -8.36
N GLN A 100 -11.17 1.97 -9.41
CA GLN A 100 -12.42 2.76 -9.51
C GLN A 100 -13.48 2.39 -8.47
N LYS A 101 -13.31 1.23 -7.82
CA LYS A 101 -14.22 0.72 -6.78
C LYS A 101 -13.90 1.28 -5.39
N LEU A 102 -12.75 1.93 -5.24
CA LEU A 102 -12.33 2.53 -3.98
C LEU A 102 -13.11 3.82 -3.72
N SER A 103 -13.32 4.13 -2.44
CA SER A 103 -13.70 5.47 -2.04
C SER A 103 -12.57 6.45 -2.39
N PRO A 104 -12.84 7.76 -2.54
CA PRO A 104 -11.79 8.75 -2.77
C PRO A 104 -10.67 8.67 -1.73
N THR A 105 -11.01 8.53 -0.44
CA THR A 105 -10.04 8.37 0.64
C THR A 105 -9.19 7.11 0.46
N ASP A 106 -9.81 5.95 0.20
CA ASP A 106 -9.05 4.71 0.02
C ASP A 106 -8.16 4.75 -1.23
N PHE A 107 -8.59 5.44 -2.28
CA PHE A 107 -7.78 5.67 -3.47
C PHE A 107 -6.57 6.56 -3.16
N ASP A 108 -6.74 7.64 -2.40
CA ASP A 108 -5.66 8.53 -2.00
C ASP A 108 -4.61 7.80 -1.15
N GLU A 109 -5.06 6.90 -0.27
CA GLU A 109 -4.17 6.04 0.50
C GLU A 109 -3.41 5.04 -0.39
N ALA A 110 -4.11 4.40 -1.34
CA ALA A 110 -3.49 3.47 -2.30
C ALA A 110 -2.48 4.19 -3.21
N LEU A 111 -2.80 5.41 -3.67
CA LEU A 111 -1.92 6.25 -4.46
C LEU A 111 -0.67 6.62 -3.65
N SER A 112 -0.84 7.10 -2.41
CA SER A 112 0.28 7.41 -1.51
C SER A 112 1.19 6.21 -1.29
N TYR A 113 0.60 5.02 -1.11
CA TYR A 113 1.36 3.78 -0.98
C TYR A 113 2.09 3.39 -2.27
N SER A 114 1.47 3.56 -3.44
CA SER A 114 2.12 3.29 -4.73
C SER A 114 3.38 4.11 -4.95
N VAL A 115 3.37 5.39 -4.54
CA VAL A 115 4.56 6.26 -4.59
C VAL A 115 5.67 5.72 -3.69
N ALA A 116 5.32 5.24 -2.49
CA ALA A 116 6.28 4.61 -1.59
C ALA A 116 6.87 3.31 -2.17
N LEU A 117 6.07 2.48 -2.84
CA LEU A 117 6.54 1.27 -3.54
C LEU A 117 7.55 1.62 -4.64
N VAL A 118 7.26 2.67 -5.43
CA VAL A 118 8.15 3.14 -6.49
C VAL A 118 9.50 3.60 -5.93
N GLY A 119 9.49 4.33 -4.81
CA GLY A 119 10.72 4.81 -4.16
C GLY A 119 11.59 3.71 -3.54
N LYS A 120 11.00 2.58 -3.14
CA LYS A 120 11.71 1.44 -2.52
C LYS A 120 12.30 0.47 -3.54
N THR A 121 11.58 0.21 -4.64
CA THR A 121 11.92 -0.84 -5.61
C THR A 121 13.09 -0.46 -6.55
N LYS A 122 13.43 0.82 -6.68
CA LYS A 122 14.49 1.31 -7.59
C LYS A 122 15.90 1.38 -6.98
N LYS A 123 16.14 0.74 -5.84
CA LYS A 123 17.45 0.71 -5.17
C LYS A 123 18.15 -0.63 -5.35
#